data_AF-L1IYF2-F1
#
_entry.id   AF-L1IYF2-F1
#
_cell.length_a   1.000
_cell.length_b   1.000
_cell.length_c   1.000
_cell.angle_alpha   90.00
_cell.angle_beta   90.00
_cell.angle_gamma   90.00
#
_symmetry.space_group_name_H-M   'P 1'
#
loop_
_entity.id
_entity.type
_entity.pdbx_description
1 polymer ?
#
loop_
_entity_poly.entity_id
_entity_poly.type
_entity_poly.pdbx_seq_one_letter_code
_entity_poly.pdbx_strand_id
1 'polypeptide(L)'
;MPDDYEVPEGDVLKGTDIEPCEPVSGAGTEANPFIFQVKLNYFVSSTGYFSFTNCKGSQRPTIKIRANSTYKFVQTEKTNWLHPLGFAYGPDGAHDGRDELEPGVKPPGSKSKCDESKTCQSPRYHGGKSGDVFLGRTGLLSTPEDPYAGMGDGEFGLETYESHFQDHSLSLWARNKYSVLLRIEDEATAEIYYFCHVHRARWMSGKIIVVNPDGTPRKNQQDVVLYSPTVLSRDDEVCGTPPAPEYGDNDGPAKFIGKCETKALCGPATTFKRCMEGVDCHMNYNMRVTHTDDPISTFMRQMIPHHQNAVNMAKVVLKLDKEHVRDVDKQLGGDAFVENLLLDIINTQNMQIMMMHSYLVWKTKQGEPEVYDQECAEKLQDKNLIVWAFACVGLCIGGILSTASWYVFWRRQRHGQGKDKYSLVQATASVSAVAPASQVQVSCQGEATSEEVDIALA
;
A
#
# COMPACT_ATOMS: atom_id res chain seq x y z
N MET A 1 30.21 24.10 21.71
CA MET A 1 29.64 23.96 20.35
C MET A 1 30.79 24.14 19.39
N PRO A 2 31.18 23.11 18.63
CA PRO A 2 31.86 23.32 17.37
C PRO A 2 30.80 23.26 16.27
N ASP A 3 30.60 24.42 15.67
CA ASP A 3 30.11 24.58 14.31
C ASP A 3 31.08 23.86 13.37
N ASP A 4 30.53 23.00 12.51
CA ASP A 4 31.03 22.52 11.21
C ASP A 4 30.33 21.19 10.91
N TYR A 5 29.01 21.27 10.74
CA TYR A 5 28.27 20.29 9.97
C TYR A 5 28.02 20.94 8.62
N GLU A 6 28.91 20.72 7.67
CA GLU A 6 28.63 21.03 6.26
C GLU A 6 27.36 20.25 5.89
N VAL A 7 26.27 21.00 5.68
CA VAL A 7 25.06 20.46 5.06
C VAL A 7 25.48 20.03 3.65
N PRO A 8 25.41 18.73 3.29
CA PRO A 8 25.72 18.31 1.94
C PRO A 8 24.82 19.10 0.98
N GLU A 9 25.39 19.71 -0.06
CA GLU A 9 24.59 20.24 -1.16
C GLU A 9 23.58 19.17 -1.56
N GLY A 10 22.30 19.44 -1.34
CA GLY A 10 21.24 18.46 -1.54
C GLY A 10 21.26 18.01 -2.99
N ASP A 11 21.44 16.71 -3.23
CA ASP A 11 21.23 16.10 -4.53
C ASP A 11 19.89 16.63 -5.09
N VAL A 12 19.93 17.35 -6.20
CA VAL A 12 18.71 17.88 -6.82
C VAL A 12 17.80 16.69 -7.15
N LEU A 13 16.58 16.71 -6.61
CA LEU A 13 15.62 15.62 -6.79
C LEU A 13 15.25 15.49 -8.28
N LYS A 14 15.82 14.47 -8.94
CA LYS A 14 15.49 14.12 -10.33
C LYS A 14 14.14 13.42 -10.40
N GLY A 15 13.37 13.73 -11.44
CA GLY A 15 12.03 13.18 -11.65
C GLY A 15 10.92 14.07 -11.09
N THR A 16 11.13 15.39 -11.08
CA THR A 16 10.08 16.39 -10.83
C THR A 16 9.63 17.00 -12.15
N ASP A 17 8.54 17.77 -12.18
CA ASP A 17 8.10 18.47 -13.40
C ASP A 17 9.14 19.48 -13.90
N ILE A 18 9.94 20.04 -12.98
CA ILE A 18 11.01 21.01 -13.27
C ILE A 18 12.26 20.28 -13.78
N GLU A 19 12.61 19.15 -13.16
CA GLU A 19 13.75 18.32 -13.55
C GLU A 19 13.31 16.89 -13.88
N PRO A 20 12.62 16.69 -15.03
CA PRO A 20 12.13 15.39 -15.42
C PRO A 20 13.28 14.49 -15.85
N CYS A 21 13.16 13.18 -15.59
CA CYS A 21 14.21 12.26 -15.94
C CYS A 21 14.33 12.02 -17.45
N GLU A 22 15.55 11.73 -17.87
CA GLU A 22 15.89 11.35 -19.24
C GLU A 22 16.24 9.85 -19.35
N PRO A 23 16.08 9.25 -20.55
CA PRO A 23 16.35 7.83 -20.78
C PRO A 23 17.82 7.44 -20.57
N VAL A 24 18.08 6.14 -20.38
CA VAL A 24 19.39 5.58 -20.00
C VAL A 24 20.37 5.53 -21.17
N SER A 25 19.88 5.27 -22.37
CA SER A 25 20.67 5.05 -23.58
C SER A 25 19.74 5.06 -24.80
N GLY A 26 20.32 5.02 -26.00
CA GLY A 26 19.60 4.90 -27.26
C GLY A 26 19.86 6.07 -28.21
N ALA A 27 19.38 5.94 -29.45
CA ALA A 27 19.45 7.00 -30.46
C ALA A 27 18.07 7.55 -30.84
N GLY A 28 17.00 7.04 -30.24
CA GLY A 28 15.62 7.47 -30.51
C GLY A 28 15.04 6.95 -31.83
N THR A 29 15.68 5.97 -32.47
CA THR A 29 15.14 5.29 -33.66
C THR A 29 14.45 3.99 -33.26
N GLU A 30 13.65 3.40 -34.15
CA GLU A 30 13.00 2.12 -33.85
C GLU A 30 13.99 0.96 -33.66
N ALA A 31 15.07 0.93 -34.44
CA ALA A 31 16.14 -0.05 -34.30
C ALA A 31 17.03 0.20 -33.07
N ASN A 32 17.07 1.43 -32.54
CA ASN A 32 17.86 1.81 -31.37
C ASN A 32 17.09 2.83 -30.50
N PRO A 33 16.02 2.38 -29.82
CA PRO A 33 15.12 3.27 -29.09
C PRO A 33 15.77 3.80 -27.82
N PHE A 34 15.28 4.94 -27.33
CA PHE A 34 15.63 5.42 -26.00
C PHE A 34 15.05 4.50 -24.92
N ILE A 35 15.85 4.09 -23.93
CA ILE A 35 15.42 3.06 -22.97
C ILE A 35 15.06 3.65 -21.60
N PHE A 36 13.87 3.30 -21.12
CA PHE A 36 13.46 3.42 -19.73
C PHE A 36 13.34 2.03 -19.10
N GLN A 37 14.16 1.76 -18.09
CA GLN A 37 14.07 0.53 -17.29
C GLN A 37 13.08 0.74 -16.16
N VAL A 38 11.93 0.06 -16.24
CA VAL A 38 10.79 0.22 -15.33
C VAL A 38 10.93 -0.77 -14.17
N LYS A 39 10.67 -0.27 -12.96
CA LYS A 39 10.57 -1.06 -11.73
C LYS A 39 9.45 -0.50 -10.89
N LEU A 40 8.99 -1.27 -9.92
CA LEU A 40 8.05 -0.83 -8.91
C LEU A 40 8.73 -0.78 -7.54
N ASN A 41 8.53 0.33 -6.81
CA ASN A 41 8.97 0.45 -5.44
C ASN A 41 7.78 0.22 -4.49
N TYR A 42 7.70 -0.97 -3.90
CA TYR A 42 6.62 -1.37 -2.99
C TYR A 42 6.65 -0.68 -1.63
N PHE A 43 7.76 -0.04 -1.27
CA PHE A 43 7.98 0.50 0.07
C PHE A 43 7.56 1.96 0.21
N VAL A 44 7.03 2.57 -0.86
CA VAL A 44 6.65 4.00 -0.89
C VAL A 44 5.15 4.25 -0.94
N SER A 45 4.33 3.21 -1.14
CA SER A 45 2.86 3.28 -1.06
C SER A 45 2.28 1.87 -0.92
N SER A 46 0.96 1.73 -0.76
CA SER A 46 0.29 0.43 -0.56
C SER A 46 0.56 -0.54 -1.73
N THR A 47 0.32 -0.09 -2.97
CA THR A 47 0.56 -0.83 -4.22
C THR A 47 1.97 -0.65 -4.77
N GLY A 48 2.68 0.39 -4.32
CA GLY A 48 3.97 0.81 -4.84
C GLY A 48 3.86 1.85 -5.95
N TYR A 49 4.98 2.52 -6.25
CA TYR A 49 5.07 3.49 -7.35
C TYR A 49 6.06 3.03 -8.41
N PHE A 50 5.73 3.29 -9.68
CA PHE A 50 6.69 3.09 -10.76
C PHE A 50 7.91 3.97 -10.53
N SER A 51 9.07 3.41 -10.84
CA SER A 51 10.37 4.06 -10.77
C SER A 51 11.16 3.70 -12.02
N PHE A 52 12.01 4.62 -12.45
CA PHE A 52 12.92 4.40 -13.57
C PHE A 52 14.36 4.46 -13.06
N THR A 53 15.25 3.65 -13.63
CA THR A 53 16.62 3.49 -13.09
C THR A 53 17.42 4.81 -12.99
N ASN A 54 17.12 5.81 -13.84
CA ASN A 54 17.76 7.14 -13.81
C ASN A 54 17.01 8.18 -12.96
N CYS A 55 15.88 7.81 -12.36
CA CYS A 55 15.05 8.65 -11.51
C CYS A 55 15.26 8.31 -10.04
N LYS A 56 16.47 8.53 -9.54
CA LYS A 56 16.75 8.29 -8.12
C LYS A 56 16.22 9.46 -7.29
N GLY A 57 15.44 9.14 -6.26
CA GLY A 57 15.00 10.10 -5.24
C GLY A 57 13.56 10.57 -5.37
N SER A 58 12.97 10.60 -6.57
CA SER A 58 11.57 10.99 -6.75
C SER A 58 10.62 9.79 -6.60
N GLN A 59 9.60 9.96 -5.75
CA GLN A 59 8.43 9.10 -5.74
C GLN A 59 7.51 9.53 -6.88
N ARG A 60 7.17 8.58 -7.78
CA ARG A 60 6.40 8.85 -9.02
C ARG A 60 7.09 9.87 -9.93
N PRO A 61 8.24 9.49 -10.50
CA PRO A 61 9.06 10.41 -11.24
C PRO A 61 8.42 10.90 -12.53
N THR A 62 8.38 12.22 -12.73
CA THR A 62 8.10 12.79 -14.04
C THR A 62 9.26 12.48 -14.99
N ILE A 63 8.94 11.97 -16.18
CA ILE A 63 9.93 11.69 -17.22
C ILE A 63 9.72 12.58 -18.43
N LYS A 64 10.77 12.77 -19.22
CA LYS A 64 10.73 13.60 -20.42
C LYS A 64 11.02 12.76 -21.66
N ILE A 65 10.20 12.95 -22.70
CA ILE A 65 10.40 12.36 -24.02
C ILE A 65 10.40 13.44 -25.10
N ARG A 66 11.16 13.21 -26.18
CA ARG A 66 11.22 14.05 -27.37
C ARG A 66 10.25 13.51 -28.41
N ALA A 67 9.47 14.42 -28.99
CA ALA A 67 8.64 14.14 -30.16
C ALA A 67 9.43 13.42 -31.27
N ASN A 68 8.76 12.57 -32.04
CA ASN A 68 9.35 11.88 -33.20
C ASN A 68 10.59 11.03 -32.87
N SER A 69 10.77 10.66 -31.61
CA SER A 69 11.75 9.66 -31.15
C SER A 69 11.01 8.44 -30.60
N THR A 70 11.59 7.27 -30.77
CA THR A 70 11.05 6.01 -30.25
C THR A 70 11.66 5.70 -28.89
N TYR A 71 10.79 5.37 -27.94
CA TYR A 71 11.13 4.99 -26.57
C TYR A 71 10.73 3.54 -26.30
N LYS A 72 11.52 2.84 -25.49
CA LYS A 72 11.26 1.48 -25.02
C LYS A 72 11.21 1.45 -23.50
N PHE A 73 10.05 1.13 -22.96
CA PHE A 73 9.80 0.90 -21.55
C PHE A 73 9.95 -0.59 -21.27
N VAL A 74 11.00 -0.98 -20.55
CA VAL A 74 11.34 -2.37 -20.28
C VAL A 74 10.78 -2.80 -18.93
N GLN A 75 9.87 -3.77 -18.92
CA GLN A 75 9.23 -4.35 -17.72
C GLN A 75 9.68 -5.80 -17.51
N THR A 76 10.96 -6.01 -17.19
CA THR A 76 11.53 -7.35 -16.96
C THR A 76 11.92 -7.60 -15.51
N GLU A 77 11.94 -6.56 -14.69
CA GLU A 77 12.24 -6.68 -13.27
C GLU A 77 11.02 -7.27 -12.55
N LYS A 78 11.25 -8.22 -11.62
CA LYS A 78 10.19 -8.99 -10.96
C LYS A 78 9.13 -8.14 -10.27
N THR A 79 9.50 -6.94 -9.82
CA THR A 79 8.58 -6.00 -9.20
C THR A 79 7.49 -5.49 -10.15
N ASN A 80 7.67 -5.67 -11.47
CA ASN A 80 6.65 -5.28 -12.46
C ASN A 80 5.53 -6.32 -12.61
N TRP A 81 5.68 -7.55 -12.11
CA TRP A 81 4.63 -8.56 -12.25
C TRP A 81 3.34 -8.10 -11.58
N LEU A 82 2.19 -8.32 -12.24
CA LEU A 82 0.87 -7.77 -11.90
C LEU A 82 0.74 -6.23 -12.08
N HIS A 83 1.76 -5.56 -12.63
CA HIS A 83 1.75 -4.12 -12.90
C HIS A 83 2.06 -3.77 -14.37
N PRO A 84 1.21 -4.17 -15.33
CA PRO A 84 1.37 -3.80 -16.72
C PRO A 84 1.24 -2.28 -16.89
N LEU A 85 2.20 -1.69 -17.62
CA LEU A 85 2.31 -0.25 -17.85
C LEU A 85 1.31 0.21 -18.93
N GLY A 86 0.51 1.20 -18.58
CA GLY A 86 -0.42 1.88 -19.47
C GLY A 86 -0.03 3.31 -19.78
N PHE A 87 -0.63 3.87 -20.83
CA PHE A 87 -0.45 5.25 -21.23
C PHE A 87 -1.78 5.91 -21.57
N ALA A 88 -2.05 7.07 -20.99
CA ALA A 88 -3.29 7.80 -21.21
C ALA A 88 -3.09 9.31 -21.36
N TYR A 89 -4.10 9.99 -21.91
CA TYR A 89 -4.12 11.45 -22.03
C TYR A 89 -4.51 12.16 -20.72
N GLY A 90 -4.84 11.40 -19.67
CA GLY A 90 -5.08 11.91 -18.32
C GLY A 90 -4.63 10.91 -17.26
N PRO A 91 -4.48 11.35 -16.00
CA PRO A 91 -4.06 10.49 -14.90
C PRO A 91 -5.05 9.34 -14.66
N ASP A 92 -4.51 8.20 -14.25
CA ASP A 92 -5.21 6.95 -13.91
C ASP A 92 -5.97 6.30 -15.09
N GLY A 93 -5.85 6.85 -16.30
CA GLY A 93 -6.32 6.24 -17.55
C GLY A 93 -7.78 5.80 -17.50
N ALA A 94 -8.07 4.62 -18.06
CA ALA A 94 -9.42 4.07 -18.08
C ALA A 94 -10.03 3.85 -16.69
N HIS A 95 -9.24 3.82 -15.62
CA HIS A 95 -9.76 3.69 -14.26
C HIS A 95 -10.49 4.94 -13.76
N ASP A 96 -10.16 6.12 -14.32
CA ASP A 96 -10.87 7.40 -14.07
C ASP A 96 -11.64 7.88 -15.32
N GLY A 97 -11.93 6.96 -16.26
CA GLY A 97 -12.65 7.27 -17.50
C GLY A 97 -11.89 8.24 -18.42
N ARG A 98 -10.55 8.26 -18.33
CA ARG A 98 -9.69 9.03 -19.22
C ARG A 98 -9.34 8.20 -20.44
N ASP A 99 -9.35 8.86 -21.59
CA ASP A 99 -8.98 8.25 -22.84
C ASP A 99 -7.52 7.79 -22.82
N GLU A 100 -7.31 6.54 -23.19
CA GLU A 100 -6.00 5.93 -23.32
C GLU A 100 -5.34 6.27 -24.66
N LEU A 101 -4.03 6.07 -24.75
CA LEU A 101 -3.35 6.16 -26.04
C LEU A 101 -3.71 4.92 -26.86
N GLU A 102 -4.63 5.07 -27.80
CA GLU A 102 -5.09 4.00 -28.68
C GLU A 102 -5.15 4.47 -30.13
N PRO A 103 -5.04 3.55 -31.11
CA PRO A 103 -5.09 3.92 -32.52
C PRO A 103 -6.38 4.63 -32.93
N GLY A 104 -7.51 4.32 -32.28
CA GLY A 104 -8.82 4.95 -32.52
C GLY A 104 -9.08 6.23 -31.72
N VAL A 105 -8.17 6.61 -30.81
CA VAL A 105 -8.38 7.75 -29.90
C VAL A 105 -7.52 8.93 -30.33
N LYS A 106 -8.20 9.96 -30.83
CA LYS A 106 -7.55 11.21 -31.22
C LYS A 106 -6.98 11.96 -30.00
N PRO A 107 -5.72 12.42 -30.05
CA PRO A 107 -5.15 13.25 -28.99
C PRO A 107 -6.01 14.49 -28.72
N PRO A 108 -6.23 14.88 -27.45
CA PRO A 108 -6.99 16.08 -27.11
C PRO A 108 -6.41 17.33 -27.79
N GLY A 109 -7.26 18.07 -28.51
CA GLY A 109 -6.86 19.28 -29.23
C GLY A 109 -6.13 19.04 -30.56
N SER A 110 -5.93 17.79 -30.98
CA SER A 110 -5.37 17.47 -32.29
C SER A 110 -6.29 17.90 -33.44
N LYS A 111 -5.67 18.36 -34.54
CA LYS A 111 -6.34 18.62 -35.83
C LYS A 111 -6.31 17.42 -36.78
N SER A 112 -5.60 16.35 -36.39
CA SER A 112 -5.53 15.11 -37.17
C SER A 112 -6.91 14.43 -37.21
N LYS A 113 -7.14 13.62 -38.25
CA LYS A 113 -8.29 12.72 -38.38
C LYS A 113 -7.86 11.27 -38.16
N CYS A 114 -6.83 11.07 -37.33
CA CYS A 114 -6.24 9.75 -37.10
C CYS A 114 -7.22 8.76 -36.46
N ASP A 115 -8.26 9.25 -35.78
CA ASP A 115 -9.36 8.47 -35.22
C ASP A 115 -10.23 7.83 -36.30
N GLU A 116 -10.48 8.56 -37.40
CA GLU A 116 -11.22 8.04 -38.56
C GLU A 116 -10.46 6.91 -39.25
N SER A 117 -9.12 7.00 -39.31
CA SER A 117 -8.24 6.00 -39.93
C SER A 117 -7.70 4.94 -38.97
N LYS A 118 -7.96 5.07 -37.65
CA LYS A 118 -7.37 4.25 -36.59
C LYS A 118 -5.84 4.20 -36.62
N THR A 119 -5.22 5.35 -36.85
CA THR A 119 -3.76 5.52 -36.93
C THR A 119 -3.24 6.55 -35.94
N CYS A 120 -4.01 6.85 -34.88
CA CYS A 120 -3.51 7.72 -33.83
C CYS A 120 -2.30 7.10 -33.14
N GLN A 121 -1.43 7.96 -32.62
CA GLN A 121 -0.26 7.54 -31.87
C GLN A 121 -0.67 6.62 -30.71
N SER A 122 -0.05 5.46 -30.62
CA SER A 122 -0.35 4.47 -29.59
C SER A 122 0.92 3.73 -29.16
N PRO A 123 0.96 3.20 -27.93
CA PRO A 123 1.97 2.22 -27.53
C PRO A 123 1.87 0.95 -28.36
N ARG A 124 2.99 0.23 -28.45
CA ARG A 124 3.07 -1.14 -28.98
C ARG A 124 3.62 -2.08 -27.92
N TYR A 125 2.85 -3.08 -27.57
CA TYR A 125 3.21 -4.01 -26.51
C TYR A 125 3.94 -5.23 -27.05
N HIS A 126 5.04 -5.59 -26.38
CA HIS A 126 5.93 -6.68 -26.76
C HIS A 126 6.16 -7.63 -25.60
N GLY A 127 6.38 -8.91 -25.93
CA GLY A 127 6.55 -9.99 -24.98
C GLY A 127 7.43 -11.13 -25.48
N GLY A 128 7.29 -12.30 -24.85
CA GLY A 128 7.99 -13.54 -25.21
C GLY A 128 9.42 -13.63 -24.67
N LYS A 129 10.15 -14.67 -25.07
CA LYS A 129 11.50 -14.97 -24.52
C LYS A 129 12.53 -13.86 -24.79
N SER A 130 12.44 -13.20 -25.95
CA SER A 130 13.30 -12.05 -26.29
C SER A 130 12.80 -10.75 -25.65
N GLY A 131 11.47 -10.61 -25.48
CA GLY A 131 10.82 -9.36 -25.09
C GLY A 131 10.57 -8.39 -26.23
N ASP A 132 10.85 -8.83 -27.46
CA ASP A 132 10.75 -8.05 -28.70
C ASP A 132 9.66 -8.59 -29.64
N VAL A 133 8.91 -9.62 -29.21
CA VAL A 133 7.81 -10.15 -30.02
C VAL A 133 6.61 -9.24 -29.82
N PHE A 134 6.20 -8.54 -30.88
CA PHE A 134 4.97 -7.75 -30.85
C PHE A 134 3.77 -8.65 -30.53
N LEU A 135 2.99 -8.26 -29.52
CA LEU A 135 1.86 -9.04 -29.01
C LEU A 135 0.54 -8.65 -29.66
N GLY A 136 0.53 -7.58 -30.44
CA GLY A 136 -0.63 -7.16 -31.21
C GLY A 136 -0.83 -7.99 -32.48
N ARG A 137 -1.95 -7.74 -33.15
CA ARG A 137 -2.27 -8.38 -34.43
C ARG A 137 -1.91 -7.43 -35.56
N THR A 138 -1.04 -7.83 -36.49
CA THR A 138 -0.83 -7.04 -37.71
C THR A 138 -2.12 -7.02 -38.53
N GLY A 139 -2.65 -5.83 -38.82
CA GLY A 139 -3.82 -5.67 -39.67
C GLY A 139 -3.59 -6.26 -41.06
N LEU A 140 -4.66 -6.72 -41.73
CA LEU A 140 -4.58 -7.28 -43.10
C LEU A 140 -3.96 -6.31 -44.13
N LEU A 141 -3.89 -5.01 -43.80
CA LEU A 141 -3.38 -3.94 -44.66
C LEU A 141 -2.05 -3.37 -44.16
N SER A 142 -1.46 -3.92 -43.09
CA SER A 142 -0.21 -3.38 -42.51
C SER A 142 0.92 -3.40 -43.54
N THR A 143 1.64 -2.29 -43.66
CA THR A 143 2.85 -2.14 -44.50
C THR A 143 4.05 -1.74 -43.63
N PRO A 144 5.30 -1.84 -44.12
CA PRO A 144 6.45 -1.29 -43.41
C PRO A 144 6.33 0.22 -43.10
N GLU A 145 5.62 0.97 -43.96
CA GLU A 145 5.42 2.41 -43.85
C GLU A 145 4.21 2.80 -42.98
N ASP A 146 3.17 1.96 -42.96
CA ASP A 146 1.99 2.09 -42.09
C ASP A 146 1.66 0.71 -41.48
N PRO A 147 2.35 0.33 -40.39
CA PRO A 147 2.20 -1.00 -39.78
C PRO A 147 0.85 -1.18 -39.07
N TYR A 148 0.04 -0.13 -39.00
CA TYR A 148 -1.26 -0.11 -38.30
C TYR A 148 -2.45 -0.06 -39.27
N ALA A 149 -2.21 0.04 -40.57
CA ALA A 149 -3.27 0.00 -41.56
C ALA A 149 -4.16 -1.24 -41.39
N GLY A 150 -5.45 -1.01 -41.14
CA GLY A 150 -6.45 -2.07 -40.96
C GLY A 150 -6.40 -2.78 -39.60
N MET A 151 -5.65 -2.25 -38.62
CA MET A 151 -5.64 -2.73 -37.24
C MET A 151 -6.92 -2.27 -36.52
N GLY A 152 -7.61 -3.20 -35.87
CA GLY A 152 -8.81 -2.95 -35.05
C GLY A 152 -8.49 -2.36 -33.68
N ASP A 153 -9.52 -1.94 -32.94
CA ASP A 153 -9.35 -1.50 -31.55
C ASP A 153 -8.83 -2.69 -30.71
N GLY A 154 -7.86 -2.44 -29.83
CA GLY A 154 -7.21 -3.49 -29.02
C GLY A 154 -6.12 -4.32 -29.73
N GLU A 155 -5.90 -4.13 -31.03
CA GLU A 155 -4.92 -4.95 -31.79
C GLU A 155 -3.46 -4.47 -31.65
N PHE A 156 -3.17 -3.42 -30.85
CA PHE A 156 -1.81 -2.92 -30.56
C PHE A 156 -1.06 -3.71 -29.47
N GLY A 157 -1.66 -4.82 -28.99
CA GLY A 157 -1.04 -5.84 -28.15
C GLY A 157 -1.29 -5.72 -26.66
N LEU A 158 -2.06 -4.70 -26.23
CA LEU A 158 -2.36 -4.47 -24.82
C LEU A 158 -3.08 -5.65 -24.15
N GLU A 159 -4.13 -6.19 -24.77
CA GLU A 159 -4.94 -7.30 -24.22
C GLU A 159 -4.10 -8.55 -23.90
N THR A 160 -3.19 -8.91 -24.82
CA THR A 160 -2.27 -10.04 -24.60
C THR A 160 -1.19 -9.69 -23.58
N TYR A 161 -0.78 -8.42 -23.53
CA TYR A 161 0.18 -7.95 -22.55
C TYR A 161 -0.39 -8.00 -21.13
N GLU A 162 -1.56 -7.42 -20.89
CA GLU A 162 -2.23 -7.41 -19.58
C GLU A 162 -2.54 -8.81 -19.08
N SER A 163 -3.12 -9.67 -19.92
CA SER A 163 -3.45 -11.05 -19.55
C SER A 163 -2.22 -11.83 -19.09
N HIS A 164 -1.06 -11.63 -19.74
CA HIS A 164 0.17 -12.24 -19.26
C HIS A 164 0.62 -11.79 -17.87
N PHE A 165 0.27 -10.57 -17.43
CA PHE A 165 0.61 -10.06 -16.09
C PHE A 165 -0.41 -10.51 -15.03
N GLN A 166 -1.65 -10.85 -15.41
CA GLN A 166 -2.73 -11.25 -14.51
C GLN A 166 -2.89 -12.77 -14.41
N ASP A 167 -2.82 -13.48 -15.53
CA ASP A 167 -3.16 -14.91 -15.63
C ASP A 167 -1.96 -15.81 -15.32
N HIS A 168 -0.73 -15.29 -15.44
CA HIS A 168 0.47 -16.04 -15.13
C HIS A 168 0.92 -15.78 -13.69
N SER A 169 1.26 -16.86 -12.98
CA SER A 169 2.05 -16.74 -11.76
C SER A 169 3.37 -16.02 -12.04
N LEU A 170 3.96 -15.39 -11.03
CA LEU A 170 5.23 -14.68 -11.16
C LEU A 170 6.33 -15.54 -11.82
N SER A 171 6.42 -16.82 -11.45
CA SER A 171 7.35 -17.78 -12.06
C SER A 171 7.11 -17.98 -13.57
N LEU A 172 5.86 -18.05 -14.01
CA LEU A 172 5.53 -18.18 -15.43
C LEU A 172 5.78 -16.88 -16.18
N TRP A 173 5.38 -15.75 -15.60
CA TRP A 173 5.60 -14.41 -16.16
C TRP A 173 7.11 -14.15 -16.36
N ALA A 174 7.94 -14.46 -15.36
CA ALA A 174 9.38 -14.22 -15.37
C ALA A 174 10.17 -15.06 -16.40
N ARG A 175 9.55 -16.05 -17.04
CA ARG A 175 10.16 -16.80 -18.17
C ARG A 175 10.17 -16.00 -19.47
N ASN A 176 9.35 -14.95 -19.54
CA ASN A 176 9.28 -14.03 -20.64
C ASN A 176 9.86 -12.68 -20.24
N LYS A 177 10.10 -11.85 -21.24
CA LYS A 177 10.47 -10.45 -21.09
C LYS A 177 9.36 -9.61 -21.69
N TYR A 178 9.14 -8.42 -21.14
CA TYR A 178 8.05 -7.55 -21.57
C TYR A 178 8.57 -6.14 -21.79
N SER A 179 8.05 -5.49 -22.82
CA SER A 179 8.35 -4.08 -23.07
C SER A 179 7.24 -3.37 -23.83
N VAL A 180 7.22 -2.05 -23.75
CA VAL A 180 6.31 -1.20 -24.50
C VAL A 180 7.13 -0.22 -25.34
N LEU A 181 6.88 -0.18 -26.65
CA LEU A 181 7.42 0.86 -27.52
C LEU A 181 6.43 2.01 -27.60
N LEU A 182 6.93 3.24 -27.48
CA LEU A 182 6.13 4.45 -27.55
C LEU A 182 6.81 5.49 -28.44
N ARG A 183 6.01 6.15 -29.27
CA ARG A 183 6.44 7.26 -30.11
C ARG A 183 5.30 8.26 -30.18
N ILE A 184 5.59 9.52 -29.86
CA ILE A 184 4.60 10.61 -29.88
C ILE A 184 4.93 11.54 -31.04
N GLU A 185 3.96 11.75 -31.92
CA GLU A 185 4.12 12.45 -33.19
C GLU A 185 3.21 13.68 -33.26
N ASP A 186 1.99 13.59 -32.74
CA ASP A 186 1.00 14.65 -32.84
C ASP A 186 1.41 15.89 -32.03
N GLU A 187 1.52 17.04 -32.67
CA GLU A 187 1.98 18.30 -32.07
C GLU A 187 1.15 18.77 -30.88
N ALA A 188 -0.14 18.43 -30.81
CA ALA A 188 -1.01 18.81 -29.70
C ALA A 188 -0.70 18.04 -28.41
N THR A 189 0.03 16.93 -28.49
CA THR A 189 0.36 16.09 -27.34
C THR A 189 1.56 16.62 -26.58
N ALA A 190 1.31 17.50 -25.61
CA ALA A 190 2.35 18.09 -24.78
C ALA A 190 2.64 17.29 -23.49
N GLU A 191 1.67 16.48 -23.05
CA GLU A 191 1.73 15.71 -21.82
C GLU A 191 0.88 14.44 -21.96
N ILE A 192 1.36 13.34 -21.39
CA ILE A 192 0.63 12.09 -21.22
C ILE A 192 0.99 11.50 -19.85
N TYR A 193 0.27 10.45 -19.44
CA TYR A 193 0.43 9.82 -18.15
C TYR A 193 0.75 8.35 -18.31
N TYR A 194 1.71 7.85 -17.55
CA TYR A 194 1.90 6.41 -17.39
C TYR A 194 1.16 5.95 -16.14
N PHE A 195 0.55 4.77 -16.17
CA PHE A 195 -0.22 4.22 -15.05
C PHE A 195 -0.19 2.69 -15.06
N CYS A 196 -0.82 2.04 -14.08
CA CYS A 196 -0.96 0.58 -14.04
C CYS A 196 -2.36 0.20 -14.53
N HIS A 197 -2.47 -0.71 -15.51
CA HIS A 197 -3.77 -1.17 -16.03
C HIS A 197 -4.56 -2.10 -15.09
N VAL A 198 -3.92 -2.63 -14.04
CA VAL A 198 -4.57 -3.58 -13.12
C VAL A 198 -5.02 -2.87 -11.84
N HIS A 199 -4.14 -2.07 -11.26
CA HIS A 199 -4.37 -1.44 -9.98
C HIS A 199 -5.04 -0.06 -10.17
N ARG A 200 -6.38 -0.06 -10.11
CA ARG A 200 -7.31 1.07 -10.24
C ARG A 200 -7.27 2.13 -9.14
N ALA A 201 -6.49 1.92 -8.09
CA ALA A 201 -6.57 2.75 -6.90
C ALA A 201 -5.81 4.04 -7.07
N ARG A 202 -6.39 5.02 -7.79
CA ARG A 202 -5.81 6.35 -8.13
C ARG A 202 -4.27 6.27 -8.07
N TRP A 203 -3.50 7.06 -7.36
CA TRP A 203 -2.18 6.70 -6.77
C TRP A 203 -0.98 6.07 -7.56
N MET A 204 -1.09 5.38 -8.70
CA MET A 204 0.05 4.77 -9.43
C MET A 204 0.49 5.52 -10.70
N SER A 205 -0.20 6.59 -11.06
CA SER A 205 0.10 7.38 -12.26
C SER A 205 1.31 8.27 -12.06
N GLY A 206 2.13 8.42 -13.10
CA GLY A 206 3.09 9.51 -13.18
C GLY A 206 3.05 10.18 -14.54
N LYS A 207 3.80 11.26 -14.66
CA LYS A 207 3.70 12.20 -15.78
C LYS A 207 4.81 11.98 -16.78
N ILE A 208 4.48 12.13 -18.06
CA ILE A 208 5.42 12.20 -19.17
C ILE A 208 5.28 13.55 -19.85
N ILE A 209 6.32 14.36 -19.74
CA ILE A 209 6.42 15.63 -20.45
C ILE A 209 6.95 15.36 -21.86
N VAL A 210 6.20 15.81 -22.87
CA VAL A 210 6.61 15.71 -24.27
C VAL A 210 7.18 17.06 -24.71
N VAL A 211 8.41 17.06 -25.20
CA VAL A 211 9.06 18.23 -25.81
C VAL A 211 9.13 18.09 -27.33
N ASN A 212 9.36 19.19 -28.04
CA ASN A 212 9.59 19.19 -29.48
C ASN A 212 10.86 18.40 -29.85
N PRO A 213 11.07 18.04 -31.13
CA PRO A 213 12.27 17.31 -31.56
C PRO A 213 13.57 18.04 -31.22
N ASP A 214 13.56 19.37 -31.22
CA ASP A 214 14.69 20.23 -30.84
C ASP A 214 14.90 20.38 -29.32
N GLY A 215 14.03 19.77 -28.51
CA GLY A 215 14.06 19.82 -27.05
C GLY A 215 13.32 21.00 -26.43
N THR A 216 12.74 21.90 -27.22
CA THR A 216 11.95 23.02 -26.70
C THR A 216 10.59 22.56 -26.15
N PRO A 217 10.02 23.23 -25.12
CA PRO A 217 8.71 22.88 -24.59
C PRO A 217 7.58 22.97 -25.64
N ARG A 218 6.62 22.05 -25.57
CA ARG A 218 5.40 22.11 -26.41
C ARG A 218 4.40 23.11 -25.84
N LYS A 219 3.61 23.71 -26.73
CA LYS A 219 2.43 24.53 -26.34
C LYS A 219 1.35 23.60 -25.77
N ASN A 220 0.50 24.10 -24.87
CA ASN A 220 -0.62 23.35 -24.27
C ASN A 220 -0.20 22.23 -23.29
N GLN A 221 0.94 22.37 -22.60
CA GLN A 221 1.18 21.56 -21.39
C GLN A 221 0.05 21.84 -20.40
N GLN A 222 -0.60 20.78 -19.93
CA GLN A 222 -1.68 20.91 -18.96
C GLN A 222 -1.06 21.04 -17.57
N ASP A 223 -1.60 21.94 -16.75
CA ASP A 223 -1.21 22.04 -15.33
C ASP A 223 -2.09 21.10 -14.49
N VAL A 224 -2.09 19.81 -14.85
CA VAL A 224 -2.78 18.81 -14.06
C VAL A 224 -1.85 18.41 -12.92
N VAL A 225 -2.26 18.82 -11.73
CA VAL A 225 -1.62 18.42 -10.48
C VAL A 225 -2.07 17.02 -10.14
N LEU A 226 -1.12 16.11 -10.15
CA LEU A 226 -1.32 14.77 -9.65
C LEU A 226 -1.53 14.79 -8.12
N TYR A 227 -2.24 13.81 -7.58
CA TYR A 227 -2.31 13.59 -6.12
C TYR A 227 -0.89 13.55 -5.51
N SER A 228 -0.73 13.98 -4.26
CA SER A 228 0.59 14.00 -3.61
C SER A 228 1.11 12.57 -3.37
N PRO A 229 2.42 12.31 -3.44
CA PRO A 229 2.96 11.02 -3.01
C PRO A 229 2.68 10.74 -1.52
N THR A 230 2.62 9.46 -1.16
CA THR A 230 2.48 9.04 0.24
C THR A 230 3.67 9.52 1.08
N VAL A 231 3.38 10.25 2.16
CA VAL A 231 4.40 10.71 3.10
C VAL A 231 4.74 9.59 4.07
N LEU A 232 6.02 9.22 4.14
CA LEU A 232 6.51 8.18 5.03
C LEU A 232 7.05 8.79 6.32
N SER A 233 6.68 8.22 7.46
CA SER A 233 7.42 8.46 8.69
C SER A 233 8.74 7.68 8.67
N ARG A 234 9.66 8.03 9.59
CA ARG A 234 10.89 7.25 9.79
C ARG A 234 10.61 5.77 10.05
N ASP A 235 9.51 5.47 10.73
CA ASP A 235 9.13 4.10 11.03
C ASP A 235 8.62 3.36 9.80
N ASP A 236 7.85 4.03 8.94
CA ASP A 236 7.42 3.46 7.66
C ASP A 236 8.63 3.19 6.74
N GLU A 237 9.61 4.09 6.72
CA GLU A 237 10.84 3.91 5.95
C GLU A 237 11.68 2.73 6.43
N VAL A 238 11.77 2.54 7.75
CA VAL A 238 12.50 1.43 8.39
C VAL A 238 11.77 0.11 8.17
N CYS A 239 10.46 0.07 8.44
CA CYS A 239 9.66 -1.14 8.37
C CYS A 239 9.22 -1.51 6.95
N GLY A 240 9.20 -0.55 6.02
CA GLY A 240 8.67 -0.75 4.67
C GLY A 240 7.15 -0.84 4.62
N THR A 241 6.46 -0.16 5.54
CA THR A 241 5.01 -0.31 5.79
C THR A 241 4.29 1.02 5.59
N PRO A 242 4.20 1.53 4.34
CA PRO A 242 3.61 2.83 4.08
C PRO A 242 2.11 2.87 4.43
N PRO A 243 1.57 4.05 4.79
CA PRO A 243 0.13 4.24 4.88
C PRO A 243 -0.55 4.03 3.52
N ALA A 244 -1.86 3.82 3.55
CA ALA A 244 -2.70 3.59 2.37
C ALA A 244 -3.92 4.54 2.35
N PRO A 245 -3.69 5.87 2.28
CA PRO A 245 -4.76 6.88 2.30
C PRO A 245 -5.83 6.66 1.22
N GLU A 246 -5.44 6.07 0.09
CA GLU A 246 -6.33 5.69 -1.02
C GLU A 246 -7.43 4.69 -0.66
N TYR A 247 -7.27 3.98 0.46
CA TYR A 247 -8.24 3.06 1.02
C TYR A 247 -8.67 3.48 2.43
N GLY A 248 -8.44 4.75 2.80
CA GLY A 248 -8.80 5.34 4.09
C GLY A 248 -7.76 5.19 5.21
N ASP A 249 -6.64 4.50 4.97
CA ASP A 249 -5.58 4.30 5.98
C ASP A 249 -4.57 5.46 5.96
N ASN A 250 -5.01 6.62 6.45
CA ASN A 250 -4.18 7.83 6.46
C ASN A 250 -3.01 7.75 7.45
N ASP A 251 -3.19 6.99 8.54
CA ASP A 251 -2.26 6.94 9.66
C ASP A 251 -1.17 5.87 9.49
N GLY A 252 -1.49 4.78 8.79
CA GLY A 252 -0.59 3.66 8.54
C GLY A 252 -0.17 2.88 9.78
N PRO A 253 0.62 1.81 9.59
CA PRO A 253 1.09 0.95 10.68
C PRO A 253 2.04 1.63 11.69
N ALA A 254 2.84 2.61 11.27
CA ALA A 254 3.77 3.29 12.15
C ALA A 254 3.12 3.91 13.39
N LYS A 255 1.87 4.40 13.26
CA LYS A 255 1.12 4.98 14.39
C LYS A 255 0.88 3.98 15.52
N PHE A 256 0.88 2.68 15.22
CA PHE A 256 0.53 1.61 16.15
C PHE A 256 1.76 0.99 16.85
N ILE A 257 2.97 1.31 16.40
CA ILE A 257 4.18 0.76 17.00
C ILE A 257 4.29 1.18 18.47
N GLY A 258 4.41 0.18 19.36
CA GLY A 258 4.53 0.38 20.80
C GLY A 258 3.23 0.76 21.52
N LYS A 259 2.08 0.74 20.83
CA LYS A 259 0.77 1.12 21.41
C LYS A 259 -0.19 -0.05 21.62
N CYS A 260 0.29 -1.27 21.39
CA CYS A 260 -0.54 -2.47 21.37
C CYS A 260 -0.78 -3.01 22.77
N GLU A 261 -2.05 -3.29 23.08
CA GLU A 261 -2.47 -3.78 24.39
C GLU A 261 -1.97 -5.21 24.66
N THR A 262 -1.96 -6.02 23.60
CA THR A 262 -1.49 -7.40 23.61
C THR A 262 -0.28 -7.54 22.70
N LYS A 263 0.66 -8.39 23.12
CA LYS A 263 1.81 -8.75 22.28
C LYS A 263 1.34 -9.68 21.17
N ALA A 264 1.56 -9.29 19.92
CA ALA A 264 1.33 -10.16 18.77
C ALA A 264 2.45 -11.22 18.63
N LEU A 265 3.67 -10.89 19.05
CA LEU A 265 4.83 -11.78 18.94
C LEU A 265 5.60 -11.96 20.25
N CYS A 266 6.03 -13.20 20.50
CA CYS A 266 6.94 -13.54 21.60
C CYS A 266 8.41 -13.42 21.17
N GLY A 267 9.33 -13.42 22.14
CA GLY A 267 10.78 -13.39 21.88
C GLY A 267 11.45 -12.02 22.03
N PRO A 268 12.75 -11.93 21.70
CA PRO A 268 13.59 -10.76 21.96
C PRO A 268 13.14 -9.53 21.17
N ALA A 269 13.44 -8.34 21.67
CA ALA A 269 13.17 -7.09 20.98
C ALA A 269 14.13 -6.92 19.79
N THR A 270 13.60 -6.98 18.57
CA THR A 270 14.32 -6.74 17.32
C THR A 270 13.54 -5.75 16.45
N THR A 271 14.19 -5.13 15.46
CA THR A 271 13.51 -4.25 14.49
C THR A 271 12.39 -5.01 13.76
N PHE A 272 12.66 -6.26 13.35
CA PHE A 272 11.65 -7.12 12.74
C PHE A 272 10.44 -7.31 13.65
N LYS A 273 10.65 -7.71 14.90
CA LYS A 273 9.56 -7.91 15.86
C LYS A 273 8.77 -6.62 16.07
N ARG A 274 9.46 -5.48 16.23
CA ARG A 274 8.82 -4.16 16.40
C ARG A 274 7.91 -3.80 15.22
N CYS A 275 8.39 -4.01 13.99
CA CYS A 275 7.60 -3.73 12.79
C CYS A 275 6.40 -4.68 12.66
N MET A 276 6.61 -5.97 12.90
CA MET A 276 5.55 -6.99 12.86
C MET A 276 4.46 -6.72 13.91
N GLU A 277 4.85 -6.42 15.15
CA GLU A 277 3.90 -6.06 16.21
C GLU A 277 3.10 -4.80 15.85
N GLY A 278 3.71 -3.83 15.15
CA GLY A 278 3.03 -2.63 14.67
C GLY A 278 1.94 -2.92 13.63
N VAL A 279 2.25 -3.73 12.62
CA VAL A 279 1.30 -4.07 11.54
C VAL A 279 0.17 -4.97 12.04
N ASP A 280 0.47 -5.94 12.91
CA ASP A 280 -0.56 -6.82 13.50
C ASP A 280 -1.54 -6.04 14.38
N CYS A 281 -1.04 -5.01 15.03
CA CYS A 281 -1.81 -4.13 15.90
C CYS A 281 -2.66 -3.13 15.14
N HIS A 282 -2.12 -2.56 14.06
CA HIS A 282 -2.87 -1.78 13.08
C HIS A 282 -4.06 -2.59 12.55
N MET A 283 -3.82 -3.84 12.14
CA MET A 283 -4.86 -4.75 11.68
C MET A 283 -5.89 -5.06 12.76
N ASN A 284 -5.45 -5.42 13.98
CA ASN A 284 -6.35 -5.77 15.06
C ASN A 284 -7.25 -4.60 15.48
N TYR A 285 -6.75 -3.38 15.40
CA TYR A 285 -7.53 -2.17 15.65
C TYR A 285 -8.51 -1.91 14.51
N ASN A 286 -8.02 -1.89 13.28
CA ASN A 286 -8.79 -1.48 12.11
C ASN A 286 -9.82 -2.51 11.62
N MET A 287 -9.65 -3.80 11.94
CA MET A 287 -10.65 -4.84 11.61
C MET A 287 -11.89 -4.81 12.52
N ARG A 288 -11.90 -3.96 13.55
CA ARG A 288 -13.03 -3.79 14.46
C ARG A 288 -14.00 -2.80 13.84
N VAL A 289 -15.06 -3.33 13.25
CA VAL A 289 -16.07 -2.54 12.55
C VAL A 289 -17.45 -2.85 13.08
N THR A 290 -18.31 -1.85 13.16
CA THR A 290 -19.72 -2.05 13.48
C THR A 290 -20.37 -2.82 12.34
N HIS A 291 -21.06 -3.90 12.70
CA HIS A 291 -21.84 -4.66 11.73
C HIS A 291 -22.89 -3.75 11.07
N THR A 292 -23.08 -3.93 9.77
CA THR A 292 -24.16 -3.25 9.03
C THR A 292 -25.23 -4.28 8.66
N ASP A 293 -26.40 -3.82 8.26
CA ASP A 293 -27.46 -4.68 7.70
C ASP A 293 -27.02 -5.41 6.42
N ASP A 294 -25.92 -4.99 5.80
CA ASP A 294 -25.27 -5.66 4.69
C ASP A 294 -24.04 -6.47 5.18
N PRO A 295 -24.16 -7.81 5.29
CA PRO A 295 -23.04 -8.65 5.73
C PRO A 295 -21.85 -8.60 4.75
N ILE A 296 -22.08 -8.30 3.46
CA ILE A 296 -20.99 -8.18 2.48
C ILE A 296 -20.18 -6.92 2.77
N SER A 297 -20.84 -5.79 3.02
CA SER A 297 -20.17 -4.55 3.41
C SER A 297 -19.37 -4.73 4.70
N THR A 298 -19.93 -5.44 5.69
CA THR A 298 -19.20 -5.80 6.93
C THR A 298 -17.96 -6.64 6.64
N PHE A 299 -18.08 -7.67 5.78
CA PHE A 299 -16.96 -8.50 5.34
C PHE A 299 -15.86 -7.67 4.64
N MET A 300 -16.22 -6.81 3.69
CA MET A 300 -15.25 -5.97 2.96
C MET A 300 -14.50 -5.03 3.91
N ARG A 301 -15.21 -4.39 4.85
CA ARG A 301 -14.62 -3.50 5.86
C ARG A 301 -13.63 -4.22 6.78
N GLN A 302 -13.85 -5.49 7.12
CA GLN A 302 -12.89 -6.28 7.89
C GLN A 302 -11.73 -6.82 7.04
N MET A 303 -12.00 -7.19 5.80
CA MET A 303 -11.00 -7.83 4.95
C MET A 303 -9.99 -6.85 4.37
N ILE A 304 -10.34 -5.58 4.16
CA ILE A 304 -9.39 -4.54 3.74
C ILE A 304 -8.21 -4.42 4.73
N PRO A 305 -8.39 -4.12 6.03
CA PRO A 305 -7.29 -4.06 7.00
C PRO A 305 -6.60 -5.41 7.23
N HIS A 306 -7.33 -6.53 7.13
CA HIS A 306 -6.71 -7.86 7.17
C HIS A 306 -5.70 -8.05 6.02
N HIS A 307 -6.07 -7.66 4.79
CA HIS A 307 -5.21 -7.80 3.62
C HIS A 307 -4.07 -6.77 3.66
N GLN A 308 -4.32 -5.55 4.13
CA GLN A 308 -3.27 -4.55 4.36
C GLN A 308 -2.20 -5.10 5.31
N ASN A 309 -2.58 -5.84 6.36
CA ASN A 309 -1.61 -6.51 7.22
C ASN A 309 -0.77 -7.55 6.48
N ALA A 310 -1.42 -8.44 5.70
CA ALA A 310 -0.71 -9.47 4.95
C ALA A 310 0.33 -8.85 4.00
N VAL A 311 -0.06 -7.78 3.29
CA VAL A 311 0.85 -6.98 2.44
C VAL A 311 2.00 -6.40 3.27
N ASN A 312 1.69 -5.76 4.40
CA ASN A 312 2.69 -5.11 5.24
C ASN A 312 3.66 -6.10 5.88
N MET A 313 3.20 -7.25 6.37
CA MET A 313 4.05 -8.34 6.86
C MET A 313 5.01 -8.83 5.77
N ALA A 314 4.50 -9.03 4.55
CA ALA A 314 5.34 -9.45 3.42
C ALA A 314 6.40 -8.39 3.07
N LYS A 315 6.02 -7.10 3.10
CA LYS A 315 6.97 -5.99 2.91
C LYS A 315 8.02 -5.92 4.03
N VAL A 316 7.64 -6.13 5.30
CA VAL A 316 8.59 -6.14 6.43
C VAL A 316 9.67 -7.20 6.22
N VAL A 317 9.29 -8.41 5.80
CA VAL A 317 10.26 -9.47 5.47
C VAL A 317 11.18 -9.04 4.33
N LEU A 318 10.64 -8.55 3.21
CA LEU A 318 11.43 -8.10 2.06
C LEU A 318 12.31 -6.87 2.38
N LYS A 319 11.92 -6.05 3.35
CA LYS A 319 12.63 -4.84 3.74
C LYS A 319 13.80 -5.13 4.68
N LEU A 320 13.58 -5.99 5.67
CA LEU A 320 14.51 -6.21 6.77
C LEU A 320 15.39 -7.46 6.59
N ASP A 321 14.95 -8.43 5.79
CA ASP A 321 15.62 -9.74 5.70
C ASP A 321 15.81 -10.23 4.25
N LYS A 322 15.93 -9.29 3.31
CA LYS A 322 16.02 -9.56 1.87
C LYS A 322 17.15 -10.54 1.50
N GLU A 323 18.32 -10.41 2.13
CA GLU A 323 19.45 -11.28 1.82
C GLU A 323 19.21 -12.71 2.33
N HIS A 324 18.55 -12.87 3.48
CA HIS A 324 18.18 -14.19 3.96
C HIS A 324 17.11 -14.84 3.07
N VAL A 325 16.11 -14.08 2.62
CA VAL A 325 15.14 -14.53 1.61
C VAL A 325 15.87 -15.08 0.38
N ARG A 326 16.84 -14.33 -0.16
CA ARG A 326 17.65 -14.77 -1.30
C ARG A 326 18.45 -16.03 -1.03
N ASP A 327 19.00 -16.17 0.18
CA ASP A 327 19.80 -17.34 0.54
C ASP A 327 18.94 -18.59 0.71
N VAL A 328 17.75 -18.47 1.30
CA VAL A 328 16.76 -19.55 1.36
C VAL A 328 16.33 -19.96 -0.05
N ASP A 329 16.04 -18.98 -0.92
CA ASP A 329 15.65 -19.25 -2.30
C ASP A 329 16.74 -19.98 -3.09
N LYS A 330 18.02 -19.61 -2.91
CA LYS A 330 19.15 -20.35 -3.50
C LYS A 330 19.24 -21.78 -2.98
N GLN A 331 18.98 -22.02 -1.69
CA GLN A 331 19.08 -23.34 -1.07
C GLN A 331 17.98 -24.29 -1.53
N LEU A 332 16.76 -23.79 -1.72
CA LEU A 332 15.63 -24.60 -2.18
C LEU A 332 15.80 -25.08 -3.64
N GLY A 333 16.59 -24.34 -4.44
CA GLY A 333 16.80 -24.63 -5.84
C GLY A 333 15.54 -24.36 -6.69
N GLY A 334 15.72 -24.06 -7.97
CA GLY A 334 14.61 -23.66 -8.84
C GLY A 334 14.26 -22.17 -8.74
N ASP A 335 12.99 -21.82 -9.00
CA ASP A 335 12.52 -20.44 -8.89
C ASP A 335 12.52 -19.98 -7.43
N ALA A 336 12.72 -18.67 -7.20
CA ALA A 336 12.81 -18.06 -5.87
C ALA A 336 11.48 -18.17 -5.09
N PHE A 337 11.28 -19.27 -4.36
CA PHE A 337 10.01 -19.60 -3.70
C PHE A 337 9.54 -18.52 -2.71
N VAL A 338 10.39 -18.10 -1.78
CA VAL A 338 10.07 -17.14 -0.72
C VAL A 338 9.89 -15.75 -1.30
N GLU A 339 10.80 -15.28 -2.15
CA GLU A 339 10.63 -13.98 -2.83
C GLU A 339 9.33 -13.97 -3.65
N ASN A 340 9.05 -15.05 -4.40
CA ASN A 340 7.84 -15.11 -5.21
C ASN A 340 6.56 -15.16 -4.36
N LEU A 341 6.56 -15.88 -3.24
CA LEU A 341 5.44 -15.89 -2.28
C LEU A 341 5.18 -14.49 -1.71
N LEU A 342 6.24 -13.77 -1.32
CA LEU A 342 6.11 -12.43 -0.74
C LEU A 342 5.59 -11.43 -1.78
N LEU A 343 6.06 -11.51 -3.02
CA LEU A 343 5.56 -10.66 -4.13
C LEU A 343 4.12 -11.02 -4.54
N ASP A 344 3.76 -12.31 -4.52
CA ASP A 344 2.38 -12.78 -4.71
C ASP A 344 1.43 -12.20 -3.67
N ILE A 345 1.79 -12.30 -2.38
CA ILE A 345 1.03 -11.69 -1.29
C ILE A 345 0.90 -10.17 -1.51
N ILE A 346 2.00 -9.46 -1.81
CA ILE A 346 1.97 -8.01 -1.99
C ILE A 346 1.04 -7.62 -3.14
N ASN A 347 1.19 -8.21 -4.31
CA ASN A 347 0.45 -7.78 -5.50
C ASN A 347 -1.01 -8.27 -5.48
N THR A 348 -1.22 -9.56 -5.22
CA THR A 348 -2.55 -10.16 -5.26
C THR A 348 -3.45 -9.60 -4.15
N GLN A 349 -2.93 -9.44 -2.93
CA GLN A 349 -3.73 -8.89 -1.84
C GLN A 349 -4.03 -7.40 -2.04
N ASN A 350 -3.13 -6.62 -2.64
CA ASN A 350 -3.42 -5.24 -3.03
C ASN A 350 -4.51 -5.14 -4.10
N MET A 351 -4.49 -6.01 -5.12
CA MET A 351 -5.57 -6.11 -6.09
C MET A 351 -6.91 -6.47 -5.39
N GLN A 352 -6.89 -7.36 -4.39
CA GLN A 352 -8.08 -7.68 -3.62
C GLN A 352 -8.58 -6.52 -2.76
N ILE A 353 -7.69 -5.78 -2.07
CA ILE A 353 -8.05 -4.55 -1.34
C ILE A 353 -8.78 -3.58 -2.26
N MET A 354 -8.24 -3.36 -3.47
CA MET A 354 -8.87 -2.51 -4.47
C MET A 354 -10.26 -3.00 -4.88
N MET A 355 -10.44 -4.31 -5.12
CA MET A 355 -11.75 -4.87 -5.47
C MET A 355 -12.78 -4.69 -4.34
N MET A 356 -12.36 -4.94 -3.10
CA MET A 356 -13.20 -4.78 -1.92
C MET A 356 -13.56 -3.29 -1.69
N HIS A 357 -12.59 -2.39 -1.84
CA HIS A 357 -12.83 -0.95 -1.73
C HIS A 357 -13.76 -0.46 -2.84
N SER A 358 -13.56 -0.90 -4.09
CA SER A 358 -14.41 -0.54 -5.24
C SER A 358 -15.87 -0.97 -5.01
N TYR A 359 -16.08 -2.14 -4.40
CA TYR A 359 -17.41 -2.59 -4.00
C TYR A 359 -18.08 -1.60 -3.02
N LEU A 360 -17.33 -1.15 -2.00
CA LEU A 360 -17.85 -0.18 -1.02
C LEU A 360 -18.16 1.17 -1.67
N VAL A 361 -17.29 1.69 -2.54
CA VAL A 361 -17.53 2.95 -3.31
C VAL A 361 -18.80 2.84 -4.16
N TRP A 362 -18.98 1.72 -4.87
CA TRP A 362 -20.17 1.48 -5.67
C TRP A 362 -21.43 1.48 -4.79
N LYS A 363 -21.36 0.87 -3.61
CA LYS A 363 -22.47 0.78 -2.68
C LYS A 363 -22.89 2.12 -2.10
N THR A 364 -21.93 3.01 -1.79
CA THR A 364 -22.18 4.36 -1.27
C THR A 364 -22.58 5.37 -2.34
N LYS A 365 -22.81 4.93 -3.59
CA LYS A 365 -23.09 5.78 -4.76
C LYS A 365 -21.96 6.80 -5.01
N GLN A 366 -20.71 6.34 -4.99
CA GLN A 366 -19.49 7.13 -5.26
C GLN A 366 -19.10 8.15 -4.18
N GLY A 367 -19.71 8.10 -3.00
CA GLY A 367 -19.18 8.79 -1.81
C GLY A 367 -17.94 8.07 -1.26
N GLU A 368 -17.14 8.75 -0.43
CA GLU A 368 -16.02 8.10 0.28
C GLU A 368 -16.57 6.97 1.16
N PRO A 369 -16.19 5.71 0.91
CA PRO A 369 -16.72 4.60 1.68
C PRO A 369 -16.11 4.59 3.08
N GLU A 370 -16.93 4.30 4.08
CA GLU A 370 -16.45 4.09 5.43
C GLU A 370 -15.77 2.71 5.53
N VAL A 371 -14.44 2.70 5.46
CA VAL A 371 -13.64 1.48 5.63
C VAL A 371 -13.40 1.18 7.11
N TYR A 372 -13.06 2.21 7.88
CA TYR A 372 -12.67 2.11 9.29
C TYR A 372 -13.76 2.67 10.20
N ASP A 373 -13.88 2.11 11.39
CA ASP A 373 -14.86 2.48 12.40
C ASP A 373 -14.16 2.74 13.73
N GLN A 374 -14.40 3.90 14.35
CA GLN A 374 -13.81 4.23 15.65
C GLN A 374 -14.65 3.71 16.83
N GLU A 375 -15.94 3.44 16.64
CA GLU A 375 -16.87 3.06 17.71
C GLU A 375 -16.50 1.70 18.33
N CYS A 376 -16.05 0.75 17.51
CA CYS A 376 -15.55 -0.54 17.98
C CYS A 376 -14.06 -0.51 18.38
N ALA A 377 -13.36 0.59 18.10
CA ALA A 377 -11.92 0.74 18.27
C ALA A 377 -11.56 1.46 19.58
N GLU A 378 -12.43 2.36 20.05
CA GLU A 378 -12.42 2.83 21.43
C GLU A 378 -12.76 1.65 22.35
N LYS A 379 -11.76 1.23 23.13
CA LYS A 379 -11.84 0.13 24.10
C LYS A 379 -13.24 -0.01 24.72
N LEU A 380 -13.65 -1.27 24.88
CA LEU A 380 -14.14 -1.80 26.15
C LEU A 380 -13.29 -1.22 27.30
N GLN A 381 -13.54 0.04 27.69
CA GLN A 381 -13.00 0.60 28.91
C GLN A 381 -13.38 -0.39 29.98
N ASP A 382 -12.37 -0.87 30.71
CA ASP A 382 -12.52 -1.72 31.86
C ASP A 382 -13.78 -1.30 32.63
N LYS A 383 -14.89 -2.04 32.46
CA LYS A 383 -16.05 -1.90 33.34
C LYS A 383 -15.65 -2.20 34.80
N ASN A 384 -14.45 -2.74 35.00
CA ASN A 384 -13.79 -2.90 36.28
C ASN A 384 -13.33 -1.56 36.90
N LEU A 385 -13.00 -0.52 36.13
CA LEU A 385 -12.56 0.77 36.69
C LEU A 385 -13.71 1.54 37.35
N ILE A 386 -14.94 1.36 36.85
CA ILE A 386 -16.15 1.95 37.44
C ILE A 386 -16.44 1.34 38.82
N VAL A 387 -16.08 0.09 39.07
CA VAL A 387 -16.25 -0.54 40.40
C VAL A 387 -15.32 0.08 41.45
N TRP A 388 -14.13 0.54 41.07
CA TRP A 388 -13.17 1.17 41.99
C TRP A 388 -13.56 2.60 42.39
N ALA A 389 -14.25 3.34 41.51
CA ALA A 389 -14.67 4.71 41.81
C ALA A 389 -15.83 4.76 42.83
N PHE A 390 -16.77 3.81 42.79
CA PHE A 390 -17.90 3.78 43.74
C PHE A 390 -17.51 3.36 45.17
N ALA A 391 -16.43 2.59 45.33
CA ALA A 391 -15.94 2.19 46.65
C ALA A 391 -15.31 3.37 47.45
N CYS A 392 -14.70 4.34 46.76
CA CYS A 392 -14.03 5.46 47.42
C CYS A 392 -14.99 6.60 47.82
N VAL A 393 -16.08 6.80 47.06
CA VAL A 393 -17.06 7.87 47.34
C VAL A 393 -17.97 7.52 48.52
N GLY A 394 -18.25 6.22 48.75
CA GLY A 394 -19.02 5.76 49.90
C GLY A 394 -18.33 5.97 51.26
N LEU A 395 -17.00 6.11 51.28
CA LEU A 395 -16.19 6.31 52.49
C LEU A 395 -16.06 7.78 52.93
N CYS A 396 -16.47 8.74 52.10
CA CYS A 396 -16.31 10.18 52.41
C CYS A 396 -17.58 10.85 52.97
N ILE A 397 -18.73 10.19 53.00
CA ILE A 397 -20.02 10.80 53.43
C ILE A 397 -20.49 10.29 54.82
N GLY A 398 -19.92 9.21 55.35
CA GLY A 398 -20.23 8.72 56.69
C GLY A 398 -19.14 9.08 57.70
N GLY A 399 -19.42 10.02 58.59
CA GLY A 399 -18.47 10.45 59.63
C GLY A 399 -17.89 9.32 60.49
N ILE A 400 -16.65 9.54 60.92
CA ILE A 400 -15.96 8.99 62.10
C ILE A 400 -16.61 7.74 62.70
N LEU A 401 -16.19 6.55 62.28
CA LEU A 401 -16.32 5.32 63.05
C LEU A 401 -15.13 4.41 62.74
N SER A 402 -14.30 4.16 63.75
CA SER A 402 -13.24 3.16 63.69
C SER A 402 -13.87 1.76 63.65
N THR A 403 -13.96 1.17 62.47
CA THR A 403 -14.28 -0.26 62.35
C THR A 403 -13.29 -0.90 61.40
N ALA A 404 -12.55 -1.90 61.87
CA ALA A 404 -11.80 -2.80 61.01
C ALA A 404 -12.79 -3.57 60.14
N SER A 405 -12.85 -3.24 58.85
CA SER A 405 -13.71 -3.91 57.89
C SER A 405 -12.94 -5.07 57.26
N TRP A 406 -13.47 -6.28 57.41
CA TRP A 406 -12.98 -7.47 56.74
C TRP A 406 -13.59 -7.52 55.34
N TYR A 407 -12.76 -7.48 54.30
CA TYR A 407 -13.21 -7.60 52.92
C TYR A 407 -12.84 -8.97 52.37
N VAL A 408 -13.84 -9.63 51.80
CA VAL A 408 -13.69 -10.91 51.10
C VAL A 408 -13.81 -10.61 49.60
N PHE A 409 -12.72 -10.78 48.86
CA PHE A 409 -12.70 -10.59 47.41
C PHE A 409 -12.67 -11.93 46.70
N TRP A 410 -13.37 -12.03 45.58
CA TRP A 410 -13.32 -13.19 44.69
C TRP A 410 -12.61 -12.81 43.41
N ARG A 411 -11.49 -13.46 43.11
CA ARG A 411 -10.75 -13.27 41.85
C ARG A 411 -11.28 -14.25 40.81
N ARG A 412 -11.90 -13.73 39.75
CA ARG A 412 -12.35 -14.55 38.61
C ARG A 412 -11.17 -14.86 37.69
N GLN A 413 -10.89 -16.14 37.48
CA GLN A 413 -9.95 -16.60 36.46
C GLN A 413 -10.72 -17.26 35.32
N ARG A 414 -10.64 -16.69 34.10
CA ARG A 414 -11.21 -17.30 32.90
C ARG A 414 -10.25 -18.35 32.36
N HIS A 415 -10.65 -19.62 32.41
CA HIS A 415 -10.02 -20.68 31.63
C HIS A 415 -10.86 -20.96 30.38
N GLY A 416 -10.20 -21.21 29.25
CA GLY A 416 -10.79 -21.34 27.90
C GLY A 416 -11.70 -22.56 27.66
N GLN A 417 -12.34 -23.12 28.69
CA GLN A 417 -13.25 -24.27 28.58
C GLN A 417 -14.58 -24.07 29.34
N GLY A 418 -15.10 -22.84 29.40
CA GLY A 418 -16.49 -22.58 29.77
C GLY A 418 -16.85 -22.80 31.25
N LYS A 419 -15.87 -22.95 32.14
CA LYS A 419 -16.07 -22.91 33.60
C LYS A 419 -15.27 -21.76 34.21
N ASP A 420 -15.94 -20.84 34.88
CA ASP A 420 -15.30 -19.79 35.67
C ASP A 420 -14.78 -20.39 36.98
N LYS A 421 -13.49 -20.19 37.30
CA LYS A 421 -12.95 -20.46 38.64
C LYS A 421 -12.87 -19.16 39.44
N TYR A 422 -13.28 -19.22 40.70
CA TYR A 422 -13.19 -18.11 41.65
C TYR A 422 -12.25 -18.49 42.80
N SER A 423 -11.28 -17.65 43.11
CA SER A 423 -10.41 -17.80 44.29
C SER A 423 -10.68 -16.71 45.32
N LEU A 424 -10.76 -17.11 46.59
CA LEU A 424 -10.93 -16.22 47.72
C LEU A 424 -9.63 -15.45 47.98
N VAL A 425 -9.70 -14.14 48.12
CA VAL A 425 -8.59 -13.29 48.58
C VAL A 425 -9.07 -12.54 49.80
N GLN A 426 -8.55 -12.91 50.98
CA GLN A 426 -8.72 -12.12 52.19
C GLN A 426 -7.64 -11.02 52.22
N ALA A 427 -8.07 -9.77 52.34
CA ALA A 427 -7.17 -8.64 52.54
C ALA A 427 -7.60 -7.88 53.79
N THR A 428 -6.64 -7.56 54.66
CA THR A 428 -6.86 -6.66 55.80
C THR A 428 -6.18 -5.33 55.51
N ALA A 429 -6.93 -4.24 55.66
CA ALA A 429 -6.39 -2.88 55.58
C ALA A 429 -6.44 -2.26 56.97
N SER A 430 -5.32 -1.69 57.43
CA SER A 430 -5.28 -0.90 58.66
C SER A 430 -4.79 0.51 58.34
N VAL A 431 -5.46 1.51 58.91
CA VAL A 431 -5.10 2.92 58.77
C VAL A 431 -4.59 3.39 60.12
N SER A 432 -3.31 3.76 60.20
CA SER A 432 -2.74 4.36 61.41
C SER A 432 -2.69 5.87 61.22
N ALA A 433 -3.43 6.62 62.04
CA ALA A 433 -3.39 8.08 62.04
C ALA A 433 -2.32 8.57 63.01
N VAL A 434 -1.11 8.86 62.50
CA VAL A 434 -0.13 9.66 63.22
C VAL A 434 0.50 10.68 62.25
N ALA A 435 0.23 11.96 62.51
CA ALA A 435 0.80 13.17 61.89
C ALA A 435 0.09 13.74 60.61
N PRO A 436 0.27 15.05 60.30
CA PRO A 436 -0.75 15.89 59.65
C PRO A 436 -0.90 15.63 58.14
N ALA A 437 -2.01 16.16 57.60
CA ALA A 437 -2.77 15.78 56.41
C ALA A 437 -2.08 15.65 55.02
N SER A 438 -0.76 15.51 54.93
CA SER A 438 -0.04 15.38 53.65
C SER A 438 0.62 14.02 53.42
N GLN A 439 0.55 13.06 54.35
CA GLN A 439 1.08 11.70 54.12
C GLN A 439 0.20 10.62 54.79
N VAL A 440 -0.84 10.16 54.09
CA VAL A 440 -1.51 8.90 54.43
C VAL A 440 -0.79 7.78 53.68
N GLN A 441 -0.07 6.91 54.40
CA GLN A 441 0.45 5.66 53.85
C GLN A 441 -0.58 4.55 54.04
N VAL A 442 -1.00 3.93 52.93
CA VAL A 442 -1.82 2.72 52.93
C VAL A 442 -0.90 1.53 52.67
N SER A 443 -0.85 0.59 53.62
CA SER A 443 -0.16 -0.68 53.48
C SER A 443 -1.21 -1.79 53.30
N CYS A 444 -1.11 -2.55 52.21
CA CYS A 444 -1.90 -3.76 51.99
C CYS A 444 -0.99 -4.98 52.12
N GLN A 445 -1.27 -5.86 53.09
CA GLN A 445 -0.69 -7.20 53.16
C GLN A 445 -1.82 -8.23 52.94
N GLY A 446 -1.58 -9.22 52.09
CA GLY A 446 -2.52 -10.32 51.87
C GLY A 446 -1.77 -11.62 51.60
N GLU A 447 -2.15 -12.68 52.31
CA GLU A 447 -1.81 -14.07 51.99
C GLU A 447 -2.98 -14.71 51.24
N ALA A 448 -2.71 -15.40 50.13
CA ALA A 448 -3.73 -16.12 49.38
C ALA A 448 -3.88 -17.54 49.96
N THR A 449 -5.06 -17.88 50.45
CA THR A 449 -5.44 -19.27 50.77
C THR A 449 -6.47 -19.75 49.76
N SER A 450 -6.27 -20.95 49.19
CA SER A 450 -7.15 -21.52 48.17
C SER A 450 -8.15 -22.49 48.80
N GLU A 451 -9.43 -22.13 48.85
CA GLU A 451 -10.53 -23.10 48.94
C GLU A 451 -11.38 -23.02 47.66
N GLU A 452 -11.61 -24.18 47.04
CA GLU A 452 -12.39 -24.32 45.80
C GLU A 452 -13.89 -24.42 46.13
N VAL A 453 -14.73 -23.60 45.49
CA VAL A 453 -16.20 -23.73 45.56
C VAL A 453 -16.78 -23.64 44.16
N ASP A 454 -17.48 -24.69 43.74
CA ASP A 454 -18.26 -24.72 42.49
C ASP A 454 -19.66 -24.13 42.75
N ILE A 455 -20.04 -23.09 42.02
CA ILE A 455 -21.39 -22.52 42.05
C ILE A 455 -22.04 -22.73 40.69
N ALA A 456 -23.14 -23.50 40.66
CA ALA A 456 -24.01 -23.62 39.49
C ALA A 456 -25.03 -22.46 39.51
N LEU A 457 -25.09 -21.68 38.42
CA LEU A 457 -26.09 -20.62 38.24
C LEU A 457 -27.35 -21.22 37.58
N ALA A 458 -28.52 -20.91 38.17
CA ALA A 458 -29.84 -21.13 37.58
C ALA A 458 -30.25 -19.97 36.68
#